data_AF-A0A8T6XNL9-F1
#
_entry.id   AF-A0A8T6XNL9-F1
#
_cell.length_a   1.000
_cell.length_b   1.000
_cell.length_c   1.000
_cell.angle_alpha   90.00
_cell.angle_beta   90.00
_cell.angle_gamma   90.00
#
_symmetry.space_group_name_H-M   'P 1'
#
loop_
_entity.id
_entity.type
_entity.pdbx_description
1 polymer ?
#
loop_
_entity_poly.entity_id
_entity_poly.type
_entity_poly.pdbx_seq_one_letter_code
_entity_poly.pdbx_strand_id
1 'polypeptide(L)' 'MSFVKEFAAFLYEKQAIKFGEFTLASGKKSPYYID' A
#
# COMPACT_ATOMS: atom_id res chain seq x y z
N MET A 1 6.52 17.38 -7.81
CA MET A 1 5.40 16.42 -7.63
C MET A 1 5.55 15.11 -8.43
N SER A 2 6.59 14.91 -9.26
CA SER A 2 6.74 13.67 -10.04
C SER A 2 7.16 12.46 -9.20
N PHE A 3 8.13 12.63 -8.30
CA PHE A 3 8.70 11.54 -7.52
C PHE A 3 7.67 10.76 -6.70
N VAL A 4 6.77 11.42 -5.98
CA VAL A 4 5.77 10.74 -5.14
C VAL A 4 4.83 9.87 -5.98
N LYS A 5 4.45 10.34 -7.17
CA LYS A 5 3.59 9.61 -8.09
C LYS A 5 4.31 8.41 -8.71
N GLU A 6 5.54 8.61 -9.18
CA GLU A 6 6.39 7.56 -9.74
C GLU A 6 6.72 6.49 -8.69
N PHE A 7 7.01 6.90 -7.47
CA PHE A 7 7.28 5.99 -6.36
C PHE A 7 6.03 5.20 -5.95
N ALA A 8 4.87 5.85 -5.85
CA ALA A 8 3.62 5.14 -5.57
C ALA A 8 3.27 4.13 -6.67
N ALA A 9 3.47 4.48 -7.95
CA ALA A 9 3.28 3.56 -9.07
C ALA A 9 4.25 2.37 -8.99
N PHE A 10 5.53 2.63 -8.71
CA PHE A 10 6.53 1.59 -8.51
C PHE A 10 6.15 0.62 -7.38
N LEU A 11 5.72 1.14 -6.22
CA LEU A 11 5.29 0.29 -5.10
C LEU A 11 4.11 -0.60 -5.48
N TYR A 12 3.16 -0.06 -6.25
CA TYR A 12 2.00 -0.81 -6.71
C TYR A 12 2.40 -1.91 -7.71
N GLU A 13 3.25 -1.58 -8.69
CA GLU A 13 3.79 -2.53 -9.67
C GLU A 13 4.60 -3.66 -9.03
N LYS A 14 5.34 -3.35 -7.95
CA LYS A 14 6.11 -4.35 -7.17
C LYS A 14 5.29 -5.11 -6.15
N GLN A 15 3.97 -4.84 -6.06
CA GLN A 15 3.07 -5.42 -5.06
C GLN A 15 3.52 -5.16 -3.60
N ALA A 16 4.35 -4.13 -3.39
CA ALA A 16 4.78 -3.66 -2.07
C ALA A 16 3.66 -2.89 -1.38
N ILE A 17 2.79 -2.20 -2.13
CA ILE A 17 1.50 -1.71 -1.64
C ILE A 17 0.35 -2.50 -2.26
N LYS A 18 -0.60 -2.92 -1.43
CA LYS A 18 -1.79 -3.68 -1.82
C LYS A 18 -3.04 -2.99 -1.30
N PHE A 19 -4.08 -2.91 -2.13
CA PHE A 19 -5.38 -2.35 -1.75
C PHE A 19 -6.41 -3.48 -1.59
N GLY A 20 -7.24 -3.38 -0.56
CA GLY A 20 -8.17 -4.44 -0.15
C GLY A 20 -8.46 -4.38 1.34
N GLU A 21 -9.20 -5.35 1.87
CA GLU A 21 -9.49 -5.40 3.30
C GLU A 21 -8.43 -6.20 4.05
N PHE A 22 -7.60 -5.50 4.83
CA PHE A 22 -6.57 -6.10 5.68
C PHE A 22 -6.91 -5.94 7.14
N THR A 23 -6.39 -6.83 7.98
CA THR A 23 -6.47 -6.70 9.44
C THR A 23 -5.06 -6.49 9.96
N LEU A 24 -4.78 -5.31 10.52
CA LEU A 24 -3.47 -4.98 11.07
C LEU A 24 -3.24 -5.74 12.38
N ALA A 25 -1.98 -5.78 12.84
CA ALA A 25 -1.63 -6.38 14.13
C ALA A 25 -2.40 -5.76 15.33
N SER A 26 -2.86 -4.52 15.20
CA SER A 26 -3.72 -3.85 16.18
C SER A 26 -5.18 -4.33 16.18
N GLY A 27 -5.56 -5.26 15.29
CA GLY A 27 -6.94 -5.69 15.07
C GLY A 27 -7.77 -4.73 14.21
N LYS A 28 -7.22 -3.56 13.84
CA LYS A 28 -7.91 -2.58 12.99
C LYS A 28 -8.00 -3.07 11.55
N LYS A 29 -9.14 -2.80 10.92
CA LYS A 29 -9.30 -2.96 9.47
C LYS A 29 -8.55 -1.83 8.75
N SER A 30 -7.82 -2.17 7.70
CA SER A 30 -7.11 -1.22 6.84
C SER A 30 -7.50 -1.48 5.39
N PRO A 31 -7.79 -0.43 4.60
CA PRO A 31 -8.08 -0.57 3.17
C PRO A 31 -6.81 -0.80 2.32
N TYR A 32 -5.64 -0.83 2.95
CA TYR A 32 -4.37 -1.13 2.28
C TYR A 32 -3.37 -1.81 3.23
N TYR A 33 -2.40 -2.49 2.63
CA TYR A 33 -1.25 -3.09 3.29
C TYR A 33 0.02 -2.67 2.55
N ILE A 34 1.09 -2.36 3.29
CA ILE A 34 2.40 -2.06 2.75
C ILE A 34 3.41 -2.96 3.45
N ASP A 35 4.25 -3.64 2.67
CA ASP A 35 5.40 -4.43 3.14
C ASP A 35 6.72 -3.72 2.83
#